data_AF-A0A392RWP3-F1
#
_entry.id   AF-A0A392RWP3-F1
#
_cell.length_a   1.000
_cell.length_b   1.000
_cell.length_c   1.000
_cell.angle_alpha   90.00
_cell.angle_beta   90.00
_cell.angle_gamma   90.00
#
_symmetry.space_group_name_H-M   'P 1'
#
loop_
_entity.id
_entity.type
_entity.pdbx_description
1 polymer ?
#
loop_
_entity_poly.entity_id
_entity_poly.type
_entity_poly.pdbx_seq_one_letter_code
_entity_poly.pdbx_strand_id
1 'polypeptide(L)' 'IQDETMNSDNKVISIGVIIDGDSRIGKEQEVAMDIAAQSYNKTSKNHKLALYFRNSTKDTLRAITLG' A
#
# COMPACT_ATOMS: atom_id res chain seq x y z
N ILE A 1 33.41 10.63 -18.93
CA ILE A 1 32.19 11.11 -18.26
C ILE A 1 31.31 9.88 -18.13
N GLN A 2 31.38 9.20 -16.98
CA GLN A 2 30.46 8.12 -16.65
C GLN A 2 29.23 8.79 -16.05
N ASP A 3 28.09 8.46 -16.63
CA ASP A 3 26.76 8.98 -16.37
C ASP A 3 26.49 9.09 -14.86
N GLU A 4 26.25 10.32 -14.40
CA GLU A 4 25.81 10.59 -13.05
C GLU A 4 24.53 9.81 -12.82
N THR A 5 24.63 8.75 -12.03
CA THR A 5 23.49 7.97 -11.58
C THR A 5 22.56 8.96 -10.88
N MET A 6 21.46 9.34 -11.54
CA MET A 6 20.46 10.22 -10.97
C MET A 6 19.92 9.52 -9.72
N ASN A 7 20.47 9.91 -8.57
CA ASN A 7 20.03 9.47 -7.25
C ASN A 7 18.65 10.09 -7.01
N SER A 8 17.64 9.51 -7.66
CA SER A 8 16.25 9.78 -7.34
C SER A 8 15.95 8.97 -6.09
N ASP A 9 16.37 9.52 -4.94
CA ASP A 9 15.93 9.12 -3.61
C ASP A 9 14.40 9.27 -3.55
N ASN A 10 13.70 8.32 -4.15
CA ASN A 10 12.26 8.28 -4.21
C ASN A 10 11.76 7.99 -2.81
N LYS A 11 11.25 9.01 -2.12
CA LYS A 11 10.75 8.86 -0.75
C LYS A 11 9.53 7.94 -0.78
N VAL A 12 9.66 6.76 -0.19
CA VAL A 12 8.57 5.79 -0.11
C VAL A 12 7.64 6.16 1.05
N ILE A 13 6.35 6.30 0.74
CA ILE A 13 5.27 6.47 1.70
C ILE A 13 4.60 5.11 1.87
N SER A 14 4.66 4.58 3.09
CA SER A 14 4.02 3.31 3.45
C SER A 14 2.61 3.56 3.94
N ILE A 15 1.62 2.85 3.38
CA ILE A 15 0.21 2.97 3.73
C ILE A 15 -0.31 1.61 4.18
N GLY A 16 -0.83 1.53 5.42
CA GLY A 16 -1.55 0.36 5.90
C GLY A 16 -3.02 0.42 5.49
N VAL A 17 -3.55 -0.69 4.99
CA VAL A 17 -4.94 -0.81 4.54
C VAL A 17 -5.60 -1.98 5.27
N ILE A 18 -6.69 -1.73 5.99
CA ILE A 18 -7.52 -2.79 6.60
C ILE A 18 -8.76 -2.94 5.72
N ILE A 19 -8.97 -4.14 5.18
CA ILE A 19 -10.01 -4.40 4.20
C ILE A 19 -10.67 -5.75 4.45
N ASP A 20 -11.96 -5.88 4.15
CA ASP A 20 -12.63 -7.20 4.13
C ASP A 20 -12.20 -7.96 2.86
N GLY A 21 -11.02 -8.56 2.90
CA GLY A 21 -10.43 -9.30 1.78
C GLY A 21 -11.11 -10.63 1.47
N ASP A 22 -12.08 -11.06 2.29
CA ASP A 22 -12.88 -12.26 2.01
C ASP A 22 -14.14 -11.93 1.20
N SER A 23 -14.66 -10.69 1.33
CA SER A 23 -15.78 -10.22 0.51
C SER A 23 -15.38 -9.97 -0.95
N ARG A 24 -16.35 -10.12 -1.87
CA ARG A 24 -16.17 -9.70 -3.28
C ARG A 24 -15.78 -8.22 -3.37
N ILE A 25 -16.48 -7.36 -2.61
CA ILE A 25 -16.28 -5.90 -2.64
C ILE A 25 -14.86 -5.54 -2.18
N GLY A 26 -14.34 -6.16 -1.12
CA GLY A 26 -13.00 -5.87 -0.65
C GLY A 26 -11.91 -6.32 -1.62
N LYS A 27 -12.09 -7.43 -2.32
CA LYS A 27 -11.16 -7.84 -3.39
C LYS A 27 -11.15 -6.84 -4.56
N GLU A 28 -12.33 -6.33 -4.95
CA GLU A 28 -12.44 -5.30 -5.99
C GLU A 28 -11.74 -3.99 -5.55
N GLN A 29 -11.91 -3.60 -4.29
CA GLN A 29 -11.25 -2.44 -3.69
C GLN A 29 -9.73 -2.61 -3.60
N GLU A 30 -9.23 -3.78 -3.19
CA GLU A 30 -7.78 -4.08 -3.14
C GLU A 30 -7.14 -3.90 -4.52
N VAL A 31 -7.75 -4.47 -5.56
CA VAL A 31 -7.29 -4.33 -6.95
C VAL A 31 -7.34 -2.88 -7.43
N ALA A 32 -8.42 -2.15 -7.13
CA ALA A 32 -8.54 -0.74 -7.51
C ALA A 32 -7.47 0.14 -6.85
N MET A 33 -7.18 -0.10 -5.56
CA MET A 33 -6.14 0.61 -4.81
C MET A 33 -4.75 0.29 -5.36
N ASP A 34 -4.48 -0.97 -5.71
CA ASP A 34 -3.20 -1.37 -6.30
C ASP A 34 -2.97 -0.69 -7.67
N ILE A 35 -3.98 -0.68 -8.55
CA ILE A 35 -3.91 0.03 -9.84
C ILE A 35 -3.65 1.53 -9.65
N ALA A 36 -4.33 2.16 -8.68
CA ALA A 36 -4.14 3.57 -8.38
C ALA A 36 -2.71 3.86 -7.88
N ALA A 37 -2.18 3.02 -6.97
CA ALA A 37 -0.81 3.14 -6.47
C ALA A 37 0.24 2.94 -7.57
N GLN A 38 0.04 1.94 -8.44
CA GLN A 38 0.90 1.74 -9.60
C GLN A 38 0.88 2.93 -10.56
N SER A 39 -0.30 3.50 -10.83
CA SER A 39 -0.46 4.69 -11.69
C SER A 39 0.28 5.91 -11.10
N TYR A 40 0.11 6.15 -9.80
CA TYR A 40 0.84 7.20 -9.09
C TYR A 40 2.36 6.96 -9.13
N ASN A 41 2.80 5.73 -8.88
CA ASN A 41 4.22 5.37 -8.88
C ASN A 41 4.88 5.51 -10.26
N LYS A 42 4.12 5.43 -11.36
CA LYS A 42 4.65 5.68 -12.71
C LYS A 42 4.85 7.16 -13.00
N THR A 43 3.99 8.03 -12.45
CA THR A 43 3.98 9.46 -12.78
C THR A 43 4.74 10.32 -11.77
N SER A 44 4.80 9.89 -10.51
CA SER A 44 5.49 10.60 -9.44
C SER A 44 7.01 10.47 -9.56
N LYS A 45 7.70 11.62 -9.50
CA LYS A 45 9.16 11.73 -9.65
C LYS A 45 9.95 11.59 -8.34
N ASN A 46 9.31 11.90 -7.21
CA ASN A 46 10.01 12.09 -5.94
C ASN A 46 9.43 11.23 -4.80
N HIS A 47 8.22 10.69 -4.97
CA HIS A 47 7.54 9.90 -3.96
C HIS A 47 6.96 8.63 -4.58
N LYS A 48 6.98 7.53 -3.84
CA LYS A 48 6.32 6.28 -4.23
C LYS A 48 5.41 5.81 -3.10
N LEU A 49 4.35 5.12 -3.45
CA LEU A 49 3.43 4.47 -2.52
C LEU A 49 3.78 3.00 -2.41
N ALA A 50 3.80 2.49 -1.18
CA ALA A 50 3.79 1.06 -0.87
C ALA A 50 2.54 0.76 -0.04
N LEU A 51 1.68 -0.14 -0.53
CA LEU A 51 0.45 -0.54 0.15
C LEU A 51 0.68 -1.85 0.91
N TYR A 52 0.16 -1.91 2.14
CA TYR A 52 0.21 -3.09 3.01
C TYR A 52 -1.20 -3.45 3.45
N PHE A 53 -1.78 -4.47 2.82
CA PHE A 53 -3.14 -4.92 3.09
C PHE A 53 -3.19 -5.91 4.25
N ARG A 54 -4.19 -5.73 5.11
CA ARG A 54 -4.52 -6.59 6.23
C ARG A 54 -6.00 -6.94 6.17
N ASN A 55 -6.33 -8.23 6.25
CA ASN A 55 -7.70 -8.69 6.12
C ASN A 55 -8.46 -8.58 7.46
N SER A 56 -9.51 -7.76 7.49
CA SER A 56 -10.31 -7.47 8.70
C SER A 56 -11.09 -8.68 9.22
N THR A 57 -11.45 -9.64 8.37
CA THR A 57 -12.22 -10.84 8.77
C THR A 57 -11.37 -11.88 9.48
N LYS A 58 -10.07 -11.93 9.16
CA LYS A 58 -9.11 -12.89 9.75
C LYS A 58 -8.42 -12.31 10.98
N ASP A 59 -8.37 -10.99 11.05
CA ASP A 59 -7.88 -10.25 12.21
C ASP A 59 -9.07 -9.77 13.04
N THR A 60 -9.71 -10.70 13.75
CA THR A 60 -10.55 -10.30 14.90
C THR A 60 -9.66 -9.41 15.76
N LEU A 61 -10.04 -8.14 15.92
CA LEU A 61 -9.36 -7.21 16.80
C LEU A 61 -9.18 -7.95 18.12
N ARG A 62 -7.96 -8.43 18.41
CA ARG A 62 -7.61 -8.89 19.74
C ARG A 62 -7.71 -7.62 20.57
N ALA A 63 -8.88 -7.39 21.15
CA ALA A 63 -9.07 -6.40 22.19
C ALA A 63 -7.95 -6.67 23.18
N ILE A 64 -7.04 -5.72 23.31
CA ILE A 64 -5.95 -5.78 24.27
C ILE A 64 -6.66 -5.78 25.62
N THR A 65 -6.91 -6.97 26.15
CA THR A 65 -7.37 -7.12 27.53
C THR A 65 -6.12 -6.87 28.35
N LEU A 66 -6.01 -5.65 28.89
CA LEU A 66 -5.06 -5.35 29.96
C LEU A 66 -5.58 -6.09 31.21
N GLY A 67 -5.14 -7.33 31.36
CA GLY A 67 -5.29 -8.13 32.57
C GLY A 67 -4.04 -8.06 33.42
#